data_AF-C1IPK0-F1
#
_entry.id   AF-C1IPK0-F1
#
_cell.length_a   1.000
_cell.length_b   1.000
_cell.length_c   1.000
_cell.angle_alpha   90.00
_cell.angle_beta   90.00
_cell.angle_gamma   90.00
#
_symmetry.space_group_name_H-M   'P 1'
#
loop_
_entity.id
_entity.type
_entity.pdbx_description
1 polymer ?
#
loop_
_entity_poly.entity_id
_entity_poly.type
_entity_poly.pdbx_seq_one_letter_code
_entity_poly.pdbx_strand_id
1 'polypeptide(L)'
;AYLGEDVGVNAFHTYWNMDYPFWANSKTYNLKFDRRGELFYYTQSQLMARYYLERLSNGLGEVKPYSYSFKNAISGFESSLRYQSGKEFPSRPEGVKFFNNYYTEKALSLESRILNAIDIGFIWTKDGQKFALKDKEGINLLGEMISGVND
;
A
#
# COMPACT_ATOMS: atom_id res chain seq x y z
N ALA A 1 -5.34 -5.06 19.12
CA ALA A 1 -6.30 -6.12 18.77
C ALA A 1 -7.56 -5.52 18.18
N TYR A 2 -8.44 -4.87 18.96
CA TYR A 2 -9.82 -4.56 18.55
C TYR A 2 -10.01 -3.82 17.22
N LEU A 3 -9.08 -2.96 16.76
CA LEU A 3 -9.21 -2.33 15.44
C LEU A 3 -8.70 -3.25 14.30
N GLY A 4 -7.50 -3.80 14.44
CA GLY A 4 -6.85 -4.57 13.37
C GLY A 4 -7.46 -5.97 13.16
N GLU A 5 -8.10 -6.50 14.18
CA GLU A 5 -8.78 -7.80 14.16
C GLU A 5 -10.32 -7.65 14.06
N ASP A 6 -10.83 -6.42 13.90
CA ASP A 6 -12.25 -6.20 13.69
C ASP A 6 -12.71 -6.82 12.37
N VAL A 7 -13.81 -7.57 12.41
CA VAL A 7 -14.37 -8.25 11.24
C VAL A 7 -14.89 -7.23 10.23
N GLY A 8 -15.48 -6.13 10.68
CA GLY A 8 -16.00 -5.07 9.82
C GLY A 8 -14.90 -4.33 9.05
N VAL A 9 -13.80 -3.98 9.72
CA VAL A 9 -12.64 -3.34 9.08
C VAL A 9 -12.00 -4.26 8.04
N ASN A 10 -11.83 -5.55 8.36
CA ASN A 10 -11.27 -6.53 7.43
C ASN A 10 -12.19 -6.80 6.23
N ALA A 11 -13.51 -6.88 6.46
CA ALA A 11 -14.51 -7.02 5.40
C ALA A 11 -14.54 -5.78 4.49
N PHE A 12 -14.53 -4.58 5.06
CA PHE A 12 -14.43 -3.33 4.31
C PHE A 12 -13.19 -3.31 3.42
N HIS A 13 -12.01 -3.63 3.97
CA HIS A 13 -10.77 -3.62 3.19
C HIS A 13 -10.81 -4.64 2.05
N THR A 14 -11.44 -5.79 2.26
CA THR A 14 -11.62 -6.82 1.23
C THR A 14 -12.53 -6.33 0.11
N TYR A 15 -13.73 -5.83 0.44
CA TYR A 15 -14.68 -5.33 -0.57
C TYR A 15 -14.14 -4.13 -1.34
N TRP A 16 -13.44 -3.22 -0.66
CA TRP A 16 -12.80 -2.08 -1.32
C TRP A 16 -11.80 -2.52 -2.41
N ASN A 17 -11.00 -3.56 -2.14
CA ASN A 17 -10.07 -4.12 -3.15
C ASN A 17 -10.78 -4.94 -4.24
N MET A 18 -12.03 -5.39 -4.01
CA MET A 18 -12.86 -6.03 -5.04
C MET A 18 -13.54 -5.01 -5.95
N ASP A 19 -13.93 -3.85 -5.41
CA ASP A 19 -14.51 -2.74 -6.18
C ASP A 19 -13.44 -2.02 -7.04
N TYR A 20 -12.21 -1.91 -6.51
CA TYR A 20 -11.07 -1.28 -7.18
C TYR A 20 -9.87 -2.23 -7.34
N PRO A 21 -10.01 -3.32 -8.11
CA PRO A 21 -8.97 -4.31 -8.25
C PRO A 21 -7.76 -3.76 -9.02
N PHE A 22 -6.57 -3.87 -8.43
CA PHE A 22 -5.31 -3.41 -9.04
C PHE A 22 -4.97 -4.17 -10.33
N TRP A 23 -5.45 -5.40 -10.48
CA TRP A 23 -5.17 -6.28 -11.63
C TRP A 23 -6.13 -6.04 -12.81
N ALA A 24 -7.25 -5.34 -12.62
CA ALA A 24 -8.23 -5.17 -13.68
C ALA A 24 -7.82 -4.05 -14.63
N ASN A 25 -7.60 -4.41 -15.89
CA ASN A 25 -7.35 -3.45 -16.96
C ASN A 25 -8.67 -2.86 -17.47
N SER A 26 -8.77 -1.53 -17.44
CA SER A 26 -9.96 -0.78 -17.83
C SER A 26 -10.41 -1.08 -19.27
N LYS A 27 -9.46 -1.18 -20.22
CA LYS A 27 -9.73 -1.45 -21.64
C LYS A 27 -10.17 -2.89 -21.88
N THR A 28 -9.52 -3.86 -21.23
CA THR A 28 -9.84 -5.28 -21.40
C THR A 28 -11.24 -5.62 -20.89
N TYR A 29 -11.63 -5.08 -19.74
CA TYR A 29 -12.90 -5.39 -19.11
C TYR A 29 -14.01 -4.38 -19.42
N ASN A 30 -13.74 -3.37 -20.24
CA ASN A 30 -14.67 -2.27 -20.55
C ASN A 30 -15.24 -1.61 -19.26
N LEU A 31 -14.37 -1.44 -18.26
CA LEU A 31 -14.68 -0.81 -16.99
C LEU A 31 -14.07 0.58 -16.94
N LYS A 32 -14.82 1.53 -16.38
CA LYS A 32 -14.32 2.87 -16.08
C LYS A 32 -14.16 3.02 -14.58
N PHE A 33 -12.92 3.05 -14.12
CA PHE A 33 -12.61 3.38 -12.74
C PHE A 33 -12.35 4.88 -12.62
N ASP A 34 -13.28 5.62 -12.02
CA ASP A 34 -13.09 7.05 -11.79
C ASP A 34 -12.18 7.28 -10.58
N ARG A 35 -11.09 8.03 -10.77
CA ARG A 35 -10.16 8.47 -9.71
C ARG A 35 -9.65 7.34 -8.80
N ARG A 36 -9.46 6.14 -9.35
CA ARG A 36 -9.06 4.93 -8.59
C ARG A 36 -7.79 5.13 -7.76
N GLY A 37 -6.76 5.73 -8.34
CA GLY A 37 -5.50 5.96 -7.64
C GLY A 37 -5.64 6.99 -6.51
N GLU A 38 -6.47 8.01 -6.71
CA GLU A 38 -6.75 8.98 -5.65
C GLU A 38 -7.56 8.35 -4.52
N LEU A 39 -8.56 7.52 -4.84
CA LEU A 39 -9.33 6.75 -3.86
C LEU A 39 -8.45 5.76 -3.10
N PHE A 40 -7.48 5.13 -3.76
CA PHE A 40 -6.47 4.31 -3.12
C PHE A 40 -5.69 5.11 -2.08
N TYR A 41 -5.11 6.24 -2.48
CA TYR A 41 -4.38 7.12 -1.57
C TYR A 41 -5.26 7.55 -0.37
N TYR A 42 -6.48 8.02 -0.65
CA TYR A 42 -7.40 8.50 0.38
C TYR A 42 -7.78 7.38 1.36
N THR A 43 -8.14 6.20 0.86
CA THR A 43 -8.60 5.08 1.70
C THR A 43 -7.47 4.57 2.60
N GLN A 44 -6.28 4.37 2.05
CA GLN A 44 -5.11 3.97 2.85
C GLN A 44 -4.73 5.04 3.88
N SER A 45 -4.82 6.32 3.50
CA SER A 45 -4.58 7.44 4.44
C SER A 45 -5.60 7.46 5.58
N GLN A 46 -6.88 7.20 5.30
CA GLN A 46 -7.93 7.14 6.32
C GLN A 46 -7.74 5.96 7.28
N LEU A 47 -7.39 4.77 6.76
CA LEU A 47 -7.10 3.61 7.59
C LEU A 47 -5.91 3.88 8.53
N MET A 48 -4.83 4.49 8.00
CA MET A 48 -3.67 4.89 8.80
C MET A 48 -4.04 5.94 9.86
N ALA A 49 -4.82 6.96 9.50
CA ALA A 49 -5.25 8.01 10.43
C ALA A 49 -6.10 7.41 11.57
N ARG A 50 -7.03 6.50 11.27
CA ARG A 50 -7.82 5.79 12.28
C ARG A 50 -6.95 4.94 13.20
N TYR A 51 -6.04 4.16 12.63
CA TYR A 51 -5.07 3.39 13.43
C TYR A 51 -4.24 4.28 14.34
N TYR A 52 -3.81 5.45 13.85
CA TYR A 52 -3.06 6.40 14.64
C TYR A 52 -3.89 6.98 15.80
N LEU A 53 -5.15 7.34 15.57
CA LEU A 53 -6.06 7.80 16.62
C LEU A 53 -6.20 6.74 17.72
N GLU A 54 -6.37 5.46 17.37
CA GLU A 54 -6.49 4.41 18.39
C GLU A 54 -5.21 4.20 19.21
N ARG A 55 -4.04 4.42 18.61
CA ARG A 55 -2.78 4.42 19.37
C ARG A 55 -2.74 5.57 20.38
N LEU A 56 -3.18 6.77 20.00
CA LEU A 56 -3.25 7.91 20.91
C LEU A 56 -4.25 7.64 22.04
N SER A 57 -5.43 7.10 21.73
CA SER A 57 -6.43 6.69 22.72
C SER A 57 -5.88 5.68 23.74
N ASN A 58 -4.91 4.86 23.33
CA ASN A 58 -4.26 3.85 24.18
C ASN A 58 -2.88 4.28 24.71
N GLY A 59 -2.48 5.55 24.53
CA GLY A 59 -1.19 6.07 25.03
C GLY A 59 0.06 5.47 24.36
N LEU A 60 -0.05 4.88 23.17
CA LEU A 60 1.03 4.18 22.46
C LEU A 60 1.93 5.11 21.61
N GLY A 61 1.56 6.40 21.50
CA GLY A 61 2.33 7.41 20.76
C GLY A 61 2.32 7.25 19.24
N GLU A 62 3.25 7.95 18.58
CA GLU A 62 3.30 8.09 17.12
C GLU A 62 3.56 6.77 16.36
N VAL A 63 3.03 6.70 15.14
CA VAL A 63 3.37 5.64 14.17
C VAL A 63 4.61 6.08 13.41
N LYS A 64 5.66 5.26 13.45
CA LYS A 64 6.88 5.51 12.67
C LYS A 64 6.71 4.95 11.25
N PRO A 65 7.11 5.70 10.21
CA PRO A 65 7.20 5.16 8.86
C PRO A 65 8.07 3.91 8.84
N TYR A 66 7.62 2.89 8.13
CA TYR A 66 8.41 1.68 7.96
C TYR A 66 9.44 1.90 6.84
N SER A 67 10.66 1.38 7.03
CA SER A 67 11.69 1.39 5.99
C SER A 67 12.17 -0.03 5.73
N TYR A 68 12.20 -0.39 4.44
CA TYR A 68 12.66 -1.69 3.93
C TYR A 68 14.16 -1.94 4.08
N SER A 69 14.90 -1.04 4.75
CA SER A 69 16.30 -1.25 5.06
C SER A 69 16.51 -2.52 5.88
N PHE A 70 17.48 -3.35 5.46
CA PHE A 70 17.90 -4.55 6.17
C PHE A 70 18.35 -4.31 7.62
N LYS A 71 18.58 -3.04 8.01
CA LYS A 71 18.93 -2.66 9.38
C LYS A 71 17.73 -2.69 10.34
N ASN A 72 16.52 -2.55 9.82
CA ASN A 72 15.31 -2.42 10.64
C ASN A 72 14.71 -3.79 10.96
N ALA A 73 14.62 -4.09 12.25
CA ALA A 73 13.87 -5.24 12.74
C ALA A 73 12.37 -5.01 12.55
N ILE A 74 11.67 -6.06 12.12
CA ILE A 74 10.22 -6.09 11.97
C ILE A 74 9.63 -6.66 13.26
N SER A 75 8.57 -6.02 13.75
CA SER A 75 7.80 -6.57 14.87
C SER A 75 7.17 -7.90 14.49
N GLY A 76 7.21 -8.82 15.44
CA GLY A 76 6.57 -10.12 15.36
C GLY A 76 5.04 -9.97 15.28
N PHE A 77 4.41 -10.95 14.68
CA PHE A 77 2.95 -11.03 14.62
C PHE A 77 2.51 -12.48 14.49
N GLU A 78 1.57 -12.88 15.35
CA GLU A 78 0.91 -14.17 15.33
C GLU A 78 -0.58 -13.94 15.12
N SER A 79 -1.12 -14.44 14.01
CA SER A 79 -2.53 -14.22 13.65
C SER A 79 -3.47 -15.21 14.34
N SER A 80 -2.96 -16.37 14.77
CA SER A 80 -3.76 -17.51 15.23
C SER A 80 -4.85 -17.96 14.24
N LEU A 81 -4.70 -17.61 12.96
CA LEU A 81 -5.64 -17.99 11.90
C LEU A 81 -5.27 -19.33 11.28
N ARG A 82 -6.28 -20.02 10.77
CA ARG A 82 -6.13 -21.29 10.05
C ARG A 82 -6.87 -21.24 8.73
N TYR A 83 -6.22 -21.71 7.67
CA TYR A 83 -6.85 -21.89 6.37
C TYR A 83 -7.88 -23.02 6.42
N GLN A 84 -8.80 -23.02 5.47
CA GLN A 84 -9.78 -24.10 5.28
C GLN A 84 -9.11 -25.47 5.04
N SER A 85 -7.87 -25.48 4.53
CA SER A 85 -7.05 -26.69 4.39
C SER A 85 -6.52 -27.26 5.71
N GLY A 86 -6.77 -26.59 6.84
CA GLY A 86 -6.25 -26.96 8.16
C GLY A 86 -4.82 -26.49 8.43
N LYS A 87 -4.14 -25.86 7.45
CA LYS A 87 -2.82 -25.25 7.67
C LYS A 87 -2.95 -23.93 8.40
N GLU A 88 -2.04 -23.67 9.33
CA GLU A 88 -1.97 -22.40 10.05
C GLU A 88 -1.44 -21.27 9.16
N PHE A 89 -1.88 -20.05 9.44
CA PHE A 89 -1.38 -18.87 8.76
C PHE A 89 0.01 -18.49 9.29
N PRO A 90 0.93 -18.10 8.40
CA PRO A 90 2.15 -17.37 8.64
C PRO A 90 2.44 -16.72 9.99
N SER A 91 3.08 -17.36 10.96
CA SER A 91 3.65 -16.65 12.11
C SER A 91 4.91 -15.88 11.70
N ARG A 92 5.05 -14.62 12.12
CA ARG A 92 6.30 -13.86 11.98
C ARG A 92 6.95 -13.68 13.36
N PRO A 93 8.13 -14.26 13.63
CA PRO A 93 8.88 -13.99 14.86
C PRO A 93 9.32 -12.53 14.99
N GLU A 94 9.54 -12.09 16.22
CA GLU A 94 10.12 -10.77 16.51
C GLU A 94 11.55 -10.66 15.98
N GLY A 95 11.95 -9.49 15.48
CA GLY A 95 13.34 -9.21 15.13
C GLY A 95 13.78 -9.69 13.74
N VAL A 96 12.86 -10.24 12.95
CA VAL A 96 13.12 -10.61 11.54
C VAL A 96 13.45 -9.36 10.73
N LYS A 97 14.36 -9.49 9.76
CA LYS A 97 14.81 -8.38 8.89
C LYS A 97 14.59 -8.74 7.44
N PHE A 98 14.43 -7.73 6.59
CA PHE A 98 14.49 -7.94 5.15
C PHE A 98 15.88 -8.45 4.74
N PHE A 99 15.90 -9.44 3.84
CA PHE A 99 17.14 -9.96 3.28
C PHE A 99 17.69 -8.99 2.24
N ASN A 100 19.02 -8.91 2.14
CA ASN A 100 19.67 -8.21 1.05
C ASN A 100 19.60 -9.07 -0.23
N ASN A 101 18.51 -8.92 -0.98
CA ASN A 101 18.26 -9.65 -2.21
C ASN A 101 17.70 -8.70 -3.29
N TYR A 102 17.64 -9.22 -4.51
CA TYR A 102 17.14 -8.48 -5.67
C TYR A 102 15.76 -7.84 -5.46
N TYR A 103 14.84 -8.49 -4.73
CA TYR A 103 13.50 -7.96 -4.51
C TYR A 103 13.50 -6.75 -3.57
N THR A 104 14.30 -6.79 -2.51
CA THR A 104 14.48 -5.65 -1.59
C THR A 104 15.12 -4.47 -2.33
N GLU A 105 16.16 -4.72 -3.12
CA GLU A 105 16.81 -3.68 -3.93
C GLU A 105 15.85 -3.08 -4.97
N LYS A 106 15.03 -3.92 -5.62
CA LYS A 106 14.02 -3.48 -6.57
C LYS A 106 12.97 -2.58 -5.91
N ALA A 107 12.49 -2.94 -4.71
CA ALA A 107 11.53 -2.13 -3.96
C ALA A 107 12.10 -0.74 -3.63
N LEU A 108 13.33 -0.68 -3.10
CA LEU A 108 14.02 0.57 -2.81
C LEU A 108 14.26 1.42 -4.08
N SER A 109 14.58 0.78 -5.20
CA SER A 109 14.75 1.47 -6.48
C SER A 109 13.43 2.07 -6.98
N LEU A 110 12.31 1.36 -6.85
CA LEU A 110 10.99 1.86 -7.21
C LEU A 110 10.58 3.05 -6.33
N GLU A 111 10.76 2.94 -5.01
CA GLU A 111 10.52 4.03 -4.07
C GLU A 111 11.32 5.29 -4.46
N SER A 112 12.62 5.14 -4.70
CA SER A 112 13.48 6.26 -5.13
C SER A 112 13.01 6.89 -6.44
N ARG A 113 12.56 6.10 -7.42
CA ARG A 113 12.04 6.62 -8.70
C ARG A 113 10.75 7.42 -8.52
N ILE A 114 9.86 6.95 -7.64
CA ILE A 114 8.60 7.65 -7.34
C ILE A 114 8.91 8.99 -6.65
N LEU A 115 9.80 9.00 -5.65
CA LEU A 115 10.23 10.23 -4.98
C LEU A 115 10.87 11.23 -5.95
N ASN A 116 11.79 10.76 -6.80
CA ASN A 116 12.41 11.60 -7.81
C ASN A 116 11.38 12.21 -8.78
N ALA A 117 10.36 11.44 -9.18
CA ALA A 117 9.29 11.94 -10.05
C ALA A 117 8.45 13.03 -9.37
N ILE A 118 8.18 12.88 -8.06
CA ILE A 118 7.50 13.89 -7.25
C ILE A 118 8.35 15.16 -7.16
N ASP A 119 9.64 15.03 -6.87
CA ASP A 119 10.56 16.16 -6.69
C ASP A 119 10.74 17.00 -7.97
N ILE A 120 10.86 16.33 -9.13
CA ILE A 120 10.93 17.02 -10.44
C ILE A 120 9.56 17.53 -10.92
N GLY A 121 8.46 17.02 -10.33
CA GLY A 121 7.08 17.45 -10.59
C GLY A 121 6.44 16.87 -11.86
N PHE A 122 6.99 15.81 -12.43
CA PHE A 122 6.40 15.12 -13.59
C PHE A 122 6.79 13.64 -13.65
N ILE A 123 5.99 12.86 -14.37
CA ILE A 123 6.25 11.44 -14.64
C ILE A 123 6.51 11.20 -16.12
N TRP A 124 7.14 10.08 -16.45
CA TRP A 124 7.35 9.63 -17.82
C TRP A 124 6.34 8.54 -18.17
N THR A 125 5.65 8.70 -19.29
CA THR A 125 4.77 7.66 -19.84
C THR A 125 5.59 6.60 -20.58
N LYS A 126 4.96 5.45 -20.87
CA LYS A 126 5.57 4.39 -21.70
C LYS A 126 6.00 4.90 -23.09
N ASP A 127 5.30 5.92 -23.60
CA ASP A 127 5.59 6.56 -24.89
C ASP A 127 6.67 7.66 -24.80
N GLY A 128 7.28 7.87 -23.62
CA GLY A 128 8.32 8.87 -23.40
C GLY A 128 7.82 10.30 -23.25
N GLN A 129 6.51 10.52 -23.12
CA GLN A 129 5.94 11.84 -22.86
C GLN A 129 6.04 12.20 -21.39
N LYS A 130 6.15 13.50 -21.09
CA LYS A 130 6.11 14.03 -19.72
C LYS A 130 4.68 14.37 -19.34
N PHE A 131 4.26 13.93 -18.16
CA PHE A 131 2.98 14.32 -17.58
C PHE A 131 3.21 15.06 -16.26
N ALA A 132 2.72 16.29 -16.15
CA ALA A 132 2.93 17.13 -14.96
C ALA A 132 2.08 16.64 -13.78
N LEU A 133 2.68 16.55 -12.60
CA LEU A 133 2.01 16.09 -11.38
C LEU A 133 1.22 17.18 -10.64
N LYS A 134 1.38 18.45 -11.03
CA LYS A 134 0.68 19.58 -10.41
C LYS A 134 -0.77 19.73 -10.89
N ASP A 135 -1.14 19.02 -11.95
CA ASP A 135 -2.49 19.03 -12.48
C ASP A 135 -3.44 18.22 -11.59
N LYS A 136 -4.75 18.41 -11.79
CA LYS A 136 -5.80 17.74 -10.99
C LYS A 136 -5.69 16.21 -10.99
N GLU A 137 -5.18 15.63 -12.07
CA GLU A 137 -5.00 14.19 -12.24
C GLU A 137 -3.70 13.63 -11.61
N GLY A 138 -2.81 14.50 -11.12
CA GLY A 138 -1.48 14.08 -10.64
C GLY A 138 -1.55 13.10 -9.47
N ILE A 139 -2.46 13.33 -8.52
CA ILE A 139 -2.65 12.41 -7.37
C ILE A 139 -3.22 11.06 -7.81
N ASN A 140 -4.12 11.07 -8.79
CA ASN A 140 -4.70 9.84 -9.32
C ASN A 140 -3.60 8.99 -9.99
N LEU A 141 -2.77 9.59 -10.84
CA LEU A 141 -1.67 8.91 -11.50
C LEU A 141 -0.62 8.37 -10.51
N LEU A 142 -0.26 9.17 -9.50
CA LEU A 142 0.65 8.71 -8.44
C LEU A 142 0.06 7.51 -7.69
N GLY A 143 -1.22 7.57 -7.33
CA GLY A 143 -1.91 6.48 -6.66
C GLY A 143 -1.96 5.20 -7.50
N GLU A 144 -2.20 5.29 -8.80
CA GLU A 144 -2.19 4.13 -9.71
C GLU A 144 -0.80 3.51 -9.84
N MET A 145 0.25 4.34 -9.96
CA MET A 145 1.63 3.84 -9.99
C MET A 145 2.06 3.17 -8.69
N ILE A 146 1.71 3.77 -7.54
CA ILE A 146 2.07 3.21 -6.21
C ILE A 146 1.30 1.92 -5.94
N SER A 147 0.02 1.87 -6.28
CA SER A 147 -0.80 0.65 -6.13
C SER A 147 -0.42 -0.46 -7.12
N GLY A 148 0.32 -0.13 -8.18
CA GLY A 148 0.79 -1.10 -9.16
C GLY A 148 -0.30 -1.54 -10.14
N VAL A 149 -1.19 -0.62 -10.50
CA VAL A 149 -2.25 -0.84 -11.49
C VAL A 149 -1.65 -1.15 -12.87
N ASN A 150 -2.29 -2.06 -13.62
CA ASN A 150 -1.81 -2.56 -14.91
C ASN A 150 -2.41 -1.85 -16.15
N ASP A 151 -2.71 -0.55 -16.05
CA ASP A 151 -3.23 0.26 -17.16
C ASP A 151 -2.13 1.00 -17.97
#